data_AF-A0A7C6B086-F1
#
_entry.id   AF-A0A7C6B086-F1
#
_cell.length_a   1.000
_cell.length_b   1.000
_cell.length_c   1.000
_cell.angle_alpha   90.00
_cell.angle_beta   90.00
_cell.angle_gamma   90.00
#
_symmetry.space_group_name_H-M   'P 1'
#
loop_
_entity.id
_entity.type
_entity.pdbx_description
1 polymer ?
#
loop_
_entity_poly.entity_id
_entity_poly.type
_entity_poly.pdbx_seq_one_letter_code
_entity_poly.pdbx_strand_id
1 'polypeptide(L)'
;FGLQLAKRGYVTLSPRCYLWSEGPPYDYQAQVRRFQQMFPGAKGMAKMLVDGMAAVDLLTSLPGIDRARIGAIGHSLGGKEVLYLAAFDERIRATISSEGGIGISFSNWDAPWYLGSEVREAGFPHDHHELLALIAPRAFLLIGGNSADGDKSLPYLRSAWDIYRLFTDQPALGLWNHRQGHTVPTDAEQRIAEWFDVYLSRVAVGAFKEQRIGKVSKKKPHQDRTDQGAAHSLGDN
;
A
#
# COMPACT_ATOMS: atom_id res chain seq x y z
N PHE A 1 -9.54 -2.08 -17.00
CA PHE A 1 -9.70 -1.08 -15.92
C PHE A 1 -10.15 0.28 -16.41
N GLY A 2 -9.30 1.04 -17.14
CA GLY A 2 -9.51 2.47 -17.43
C GLY A 2 -10.91 2.83 -17.94
N LEU A 3 -11.36 2.20 -19.03
CA LEU A 3 -12.68 2.47 -19.61
C LEU A 3 -13.85 2.23 -18.63
N GLN A 4 -13.80 1.16 -17.83
CA GLN A 4 -14.88 0.84 -16.90
C GLN A 4 -14.92 1.84 -15.73
N LEU A 5 -13.77 2.25 -15.21
CA LEU A 5 -13.69 3.28 -14.18
C LEU A 5 -14.09 4.67 -14.74
N ALA A 6 -13.72 4.99 -15.97
CA ALA A 6 -14.15 6.23 -16.63
C ALA A 6 -15.67 6.31 -16.77
N LYS A 7 -16.34 5.20 -17.13
CA LYS A 7 -17.81 5.11 -17.14
C LYS A 7 -18.45 5.34 -15.76
N ARG A 8 -17.70 5.18 -14.67
CA ARG A 8 -18.14 5.44 -13.29
C ARG A 8 -17.78 6.84 -12.78
N GLY A 9 -17.20 7.69 -13.63
CA GLY A 9 -16.85 9.07 -13.28
C GLY A 9 -15.43 9.28 -12.73
N TYR A 10 -14.55 8.27 -12.82
CA TYR A 10 -13.14 8.42 -12.52
C TYR A 10 -12.38 9.00 -13.73
N VAL A 11 -11.40 9.86 -13.49
CA VAL A 11 -10.38 10.16 -14.50
C VAL A 11 -9.28 9.12 -14.38
N THR A 12 -8.92 8.50 -15.51
CA THR A 12 -7.96 7.40 -15.52
C THR A 12 -6.76 7.73 -16.40
N LEU A 13 -5.55 7.43 -15.91
CA LEU A 13 -4.31 7.48 -16.66
C LEU A 13 -3.68 6.08 -16.66
N SER A 14 -3.16 5.65 -17.81
CA SER A 14 -2.48 4.36 -17.97
C SER A 14 -1.16 4.60 -18.69
N PRO A 15 -0.09 4.94 -17.94
CA PRO A 15 1.21 5.20 -18.54
C PRO A 15 1.74 3.93 -19.20
N ARG A 16 2.45 4.11 -20.31
CA ARG A 16 3.14 3.00 -20.97
C ARG A 16 4.36 2.63 -20.13
N CYS A 17 4.45 1.38 -19.71
CA CYS A 17 5.64 0.87 -19.03
C CYS A 17 6.83 0.80 -19.99
N TYR A 18 8.03 1.09 -19.48
CA TYR A 18 9.24 1.28 -20.29
C TYR A 18 9.64 0.04 -21.12
N LEU A 19 9.18 -1.15 -20.73
CA LEU A 19 9.37 -2.40 -21.46
C LEU A 19 8.70 -2.42 -22.83
N TRP A 20 7.73 -1.54 -23.07
CA TRP A 20 6.99 -1.41 -24.32
C TRP A 20 7.32 -0.11 -25.08
N SER A 21 8.42 0.56 -24.75
CA SER A 21 8.82 1.84 -25.36
C SER A 21 8.96 1.74 -26.88
N GLU A 22 9.47 0.62 -27.38
CA GLU A 22 9.56 0.30 -28.80
C GLU A 22 8.40 -0.66 -29.15
N GLY A 23 7.70 -0.36 -30.25
CA GLY A 23 6.56 -1.16 -30.71
C GLY A 23 6.94 -2.63 -31.01
N PRO A 24 5.96 -3.49 -31.33
CA PRO A 24 6.26 -4.90 -31.60
C PRO A 24 7.24 -5.07 -32.78
N PRO A 25 8.16 -6.06 -32.72
CA PRO A 25 8.30 -7.07 -31.66
C PRO A 25 8.95 -6.51 -30.38
N TYR A 26 8.39 -6.87 -29.22
CA TYR A 26 8.89 -6.38 -27.93
C TYR A 26 10.14 -7.14 -27.48
N ASP A 27 11.25 -6.42 -27.31
CA ASP A 27 12.47 -6.93 -26.68
C ASP A 27 12.68 -6.28 -25.31
N TYR A 28 12.17 -6.92 -24.26
CA TYR A 28 12.30 -6.45 -22.88
C TYR A 28 13.76 -6.36 -22.44
N GLN A 29 14.62 -7.25 -22.94
CA GLN A 29 16.04 -7.25 -22.59
C GLN A 29 16.75 -6.06 -23.23
N ALA A 30 16.40 -5.68 -24.46
CA ALA A 30 16.88 -4.45 -25.07
C ALA A 30 16.43 -3.22 -24.29
N GLN A 31 15.16 -3.16 -23.87
CA GLN A 31 14.66 -2.03 -23.06
C GLN A 31 15.37 -1.94 -21.70
N VAL A 32 15.62 -3.07 -21.04
CA VAL A 32 16.41 -3.13 -19.80
C VAL A 32 17.85 -2.66 -20.06
N ARG A 33 18.53 -3.18 -21.09
CA ARG A 33 19.90 -2.75 -21.43
C ARG A 33 19.98 -1.26 -21.72
N ARG A 34 19.05 -0.73 -22.50
CA ARG A 34 18.95 0.70 -22.81
C ARG A 34 18.75 1.53 -21.53
N PHE A 35 17.85 1.11 -20.65
CA PHE A 35 17.65 1.76 -19.36
C PHE A 35 18.93 1.74 -18.50
N GLN A 36 19.59 0.60 -18.38
CA GLN A 36 20.84 0.45 -17.62
C GLN A 36 22.00 1.27 -18.19
N GLN A 37 22.08 1.44 -19.51
CA GLN A 37 23.08 2.31 -20.15
C GLN A 37 22.91 3.79 -19.73
N MET A 38 21.66 4.25 -19.60
CA MET A 38 21.37 5.62 -19.19
C MET A 38 21.45 5.81 -17.67
N PHE A 39 21.09 4.78 -16.90
CA PHE A 39 21.04 4.81 -15.44
C PHE A 39 21.71 3.57 -14.83
N PRO A 40 23.05 3.49 -14.85
CA PRO A 40 23.77 2.32 -14.34
C PRO A 40 23.45 2.03 -12.87
N GLY A 41 23.08 0.77 -12.59
CA GLY A 41 22.78 0.30 -11.23
C GLY A 41 21.36 0.57 -10.75
N ALA A 42 20.55 1.36 -11.48
CA ALA A 42 19.15 1.56 -11.15
C ALA A 42 18.34 0.28 -11.43
N LYS A 43 17.38 -0.06 -10.57
CA LYS A 43 16.53 -1.26 -10.77
C LYS A 43 15.36 -0.95 -11.71
N GLY A 44 14.89 -1.94 -12.48
CA GLY A 44 13.73 -1.77 -13.36
C GLY A 44 12.45 -1.43 -12.58
N MET A 45 12.29 -1.99 -11.37
CA MET A 45 11.19 -1.62 -10.47
C MET A 45 11.28 -0.14 -10.04
N ALA A 46 12.49 0.40 -9.87
CA ALA A 46 12.67 1.82 -9.55
C ALA A 46 12.23 2.72 -10.72
N LYS A 47 12.50 2.31 -11.97
CA LYS A 47 12.00 3.02 -13.16
C LYS A 47 10.47 3.04 -13.21
N MET A 48 9.84 1.87 -13.00
CA MET A 48 8.39 1.76 -12.99
C MET A 48 7.75 2.58 -11.85
N LEU A 49 8.39 2.63 -10.67
CA LEU A 49 7.95 3.47 -9.56
C LEU A 49 7.99 4.96 -9.93
N VAL A 50 9.11 5.44 -10.49
CA VAL A 50 9.26 6.84 -10.93
C VAL A 50 8.23 7.20 -11.99
N ASP A 51 7.97 6.30 -12.95
CA ASP A 51 6.93 6.51 -13.96
C ASP A 51 5.53 6.59 -13.33
N GLY A 52 5.25 5.75 -12.35
CA GLY A 52 4.01 5.79 -11.58
C GLY A 52 3.83 7.11 -10.83
N MET A 53 4.87 7.58 -10.13
CA MET A 53 4.84 8.86 -9.41
C MET A 53 4.67 10.04 -10.36
N ALA A 54 5.36 10.03 -11.51
CA ALA A 54 5.21 11.05 -12.55
C ALA A 54 3.79 11.03 -13.16
N ALA A 55 3.18 9.85 -13.30
CA ALA A 55 1.78 9.73 -13.72
C ALA A 55 0.82 10.34 -12.69
N VAL A 56 1.09 10.17 -11.39
CA VAL A 56 0.32 10.84 -10.32
C VAL A 56 0.51 12.35 -10.36
N ASP A 57 1.74 12.84 -10.58
CA ASP A 57 2.02 14.29 -10.74
C ASP A 57 1.23 14.87 -11.90
N LEU A 58 1.27 14.23 -13.07
CA LEU A 58 0.51 14.64 -14.24
C LEU A 58 -0.99 14.63 -13.94
N LEU A 59 -1.52 13.53 -13.42
CA LEU A 59 -2.94 13.41 -13.10
C LEU A 59 -3.40 14.50 -12.13
N THR A 60 -2.66 14.71 -11.04
CA THR A 60 -2.99 15.72 -10.02
C THR A 60 -2.77 17.17 -10.46
N SER A 61 -2.11 17.40 -11.60
CA SER A 61 -1.98 18.73 -12.22
C SER A 61 -3.21 19.13 -13.05
N LEU A 62 -4.03 18.17 -13.47
CA LEU A 62 -5.20 18.43 -14.32
C LEU A 62 -6.33 19.14 -13.56
N PRO A 63 -7.06 20.06 -14.20
CA PRO A 63 -8.23 20.70 -13.59
C PRO A 63 -9.32 19.67 -13.32
N GLY A 64 -10.02 19.82 -12.20
CA GLY A 64 -11.12 18.93 -11.80
C GLY A 64 -10.70 17.63 -11.10
N ILE A 65 -9.40 17.39 -10.93
CA ILE A 65 -8.89 16.26 -10.16
C ILE A 65 -8.85 16.58 -8.67
N ASP A 66 -9.45 15.68 -7.88
CA ASP A 66 -9.42 15.74 -6.43
C ASP A 66 -8.20 15.00 -5.90
N ARG A 67 -7.22 15.76 -5.42
CA ARG A 67 -5.93 15.22 -4.92
C ARG A 67 -6.08 14.36 -3.66
N ALA A 68 -7.21 14.45 -2.95
CA ALA A 68 -7.49 13.61 -1.80
C ALA A 68 -8.08 12.24 -2.18
N ARG A 69 -8.32 11.98 -3.48
CA ARG A 69 -9.04 10.78 -3.95
C ARG A 69 -8.32 10.12 -5.13
N ILE A 70 -7.04 9.83 -4.94
CA ILE A 70 -6.20 9.14 -5.93
C ILE A 70 -6.12 7.64 -5.59
N GLY A 71 -6.35 6.79 -6.58
CA GLY A 71 -6.23 5.34 -6.45
C GLY A 71 -5.34 4.72 -7.52
N ALA A 72 -4.84 3.51 -7.24
CA ALA A 72 -3.98 2.75 -8.14
C ALA A 72 -4.50 1.31 -8.29
N ILE A 73 -4.60 0.82 -9.52
CA ILE A 73 -5.00 -0.56 -9.84
C ILE A 73 -4.06 -1.10 -10.91
N GLY A 74 -3.61 -2.33 -10.74
CA GLY A 74 -2.84 -3.02 -11.75
C GLY A 74 -3.00 -4.54 -11.64
N HIS A 75 -2.81 -5.20 -12.79
CA HIS A 75 -2.85 -6.65 -12.90
C HIS A 75 -1.54 -7.19 -13.43
N SER A 76 -1.09 -8.34 -12.93
CA SER A 76 0.18 -8.96 -13.31
C SER A 76 1.35 -8.01 -13.06
N LEU A 77 2.12 -7.64 -14.08
CA LEU A 77 3.16 -6.60 -14.00
C LEU A 77 2.62 -5.31 -13.35
N GLY A 78 1.43 -4.83 -13.75
CA GLY A 78 0.83 -3.65 -13.15
C GLY A 78 0.50 -3.84 -11.66
N GLY A 79 0.22 -5.07 -11.22
CA GLY A 79 -0.01 -5.39 -9.81
C GLY A 79 1.24 -5.16 -8.96
N LYS A 80 2.42 -5.43 -9.54
CA LYS A 80 3.73 -5.12 -8.94
C LYS A 80 3.97 -3.61 -8.86
N GLU A 81 3.69 -2.90 -9.96
CA GLU A 81 3.85 -1.44 -10.05
C GLU A 81 3.04 -0.72 -8.98
N VAL A 82 1.75 -1.06 -8.84
CA VAL A 82 0.88 -0.36 -7.89
C VAL A 82 1.16 -0.70 -6.43
N LEU A 83 1.76 -1.87 -6.14
CA LEU A 83 2.23 -2.21 -4.80
C LEU A 83 3.36 -1.27 -4.37
N TYR A 84 4.36 -1.08 -5.22
CA TYR A 84 5.46 -0.15 -4.95
C TYR A 84 4.99 1.29 -4.95
N LEU A 85 4.16 1.68 -5.93
CA LEU A 85 3.60 3.04 -5.98
C LEU A 85 2.83 3.37 -4.70
N ALA A 86 2.02 2.43 -4.20
CA ALA A 86 1.30 2.63 -2.95
C ALA A 86 2.27 2.76 -1.77
N ALA A 87 3.29 1.92 -1.68
CA ALA A 87 4.23 1.96 -0.56
C ALA A 87 5.04 3.28 -0.49
N PHE A 88 5.41 3.86 -1.64
CA PHE A 88 6.31 5.01 -1.72
C PHE A 88 5.64 6.35 -2.09
N ASP A 89 4.36 6.35 -2.46
CA ASP A 89 3.59 7.58 -2.72
C ASP A 89 2.33 7.63 -1.84
N GLU A 90 2.40 8.44 -0.77
CA GLU A 90 1.33 8.60 0.22
C GLU A 90 0.04 9.20 -0.36
N ARG A 91 0.10 9.80 -1.55
CA ARG A 91 -1.08 10.36 -2.24
C ARG A 91 -2.03 9.26 -2.69
N ILE A 92 -1.54 8.03 -2.90
CA ILE A 92 -2.40 6.89 -3.25
C ILE A 92 -3.21 6.47 -2.03
N ARG A 93 -4.52 6.71 -2.06
CA ARG A 93 -5.45 6.45 -0.95
C ARG A 93 -6.07 5.07 -0.96
N ALA A 94 -6.23 4.49 -2.14
CA ALA A 94 -6.76 3.15 -2.34
C ALA A 94 -5.99 2.42 -3.44
N THR A 95 -5.54 1.21 -3.14
CA THR A 95 -4.75 0.38 -4.04
C THR A 95 -5.42 -0.97 -4.23
N ILE A 96 -5.42 -1.47 -5.45
CA ILE A 96 -5.72 -2.86 -5.75
C ILE A 96 -4.54 -3.46 -6.52
N SER A 97 -3.86 -4.44 -5.93
CA SER A 97 -2.87 -5.26 -6.63
C SER A 97 -3.53 -6.58 -7.02
N SER A 98 -3.58 -6.89 -8.31
CA SER A 98 -4.17 -8.13 -8.82
C SER A 98 -3.09 -9.01 -9.41
N GLU A 99 -2.91 -10.23 -8.87
CA GLU A 99 -2.07 -11.25 -9.49
C GLU A 99 -0.61 -10.81 -9.77
N GLY A 100 -0.06 -9.92 -8.94
CA GLY A 100 1.35 -9.49 -9.02
C GLY A 100 2.33 -10.50 -8.40
N GLY A 101 1.82 -11.37 -7.54
CA GLY A 101 2.59 -12.22 -6.63
C GLY A 101 3.11 -11.40 -5.47
N ILE A 102 2.33 -11.28 -4.39
CA ILE A 102 2.71 -10.47 -3.22
C ILE A 102 4.00 -10.94 -2.56
N GLY A 103 4.31 -12.24 -2.62
CA GLY A 103 5.60 -12.73 -2.17
C GLY A 103 6.66 -12.51 -3.23
N ILE A 104 7.87 -12.12 -2.82
CA ILE A 104 9.05 -12.11 -3.70
C ILE A 104 9.22 -13.48 -4.38
N SER A 105 8.86 -14.55 -3.67
CA SER A 105 8.93 -15.91 -4.19
C SER A 105 7.79 -16.33 -5.13
N PHE A 106 6.70 -15.56 -5.21
CA PHE A 106 5.46 -15.97 -5.88
C PHE A 106 5.46 -15.72 -7.38
N SER A 107 6.36 -14.86 -7.87
CA SER A 107 6.50 -14.55 -9.28
C SER A 107 7.95 -14.20 -9.62
N ASN A 108 8.20 -13.73 -10.83
CA ASN A 108 9.53 -13.43 -11.38
C ASN A 108 10.13 -12.10 -10.86
N TRP A 109 10.02 -11.78 -9.58
CA TRP A 109 10.57 -10.53 -9.00
C TRP A 109 12.08 -10.33 -9.21
N ASP A 110 12.79 -11.43 -9.41
CA ASP A 110 14.21 -11.50 -9.72
C ASP A 110 14.57 -11.12 -11.17
N ALA A 111 13.58 -10.96 -12.04
CA ALA A 111 13.84 -10.53 -13.41
C ALA A 111 14.51 -9.14 -13.44
N PRO A 112 15.39 -8.86 -14.42
CA PRO A 112 16.19 -7.64 -14.44
C PRO A 112 15.38 -6.37 -14.70
N TRP A 113 14.12 -6.50 -15.14
CA TRP A 113 13.16 -5.40 -15.22
C TRP A 113 12.40 -5.11 -13.91
N TYR A 114 12.67 -5.86 -12.85
CA TYR A 114 12.13 -5.64 -11.50
C TYR A 114 13.26 -5.40 -10.49
N LEU A 115 13.52 -6.35 -9.58
CA LEU A 115 14.44 -6.19 -8.45
C LEU A 115 15.83 -6.81 -8.70
N GLY A 116 15.95 -7.70 -9.68
CA GLY A 116 17.19 -8.43 -9.98
C GLY A 116 17.40 -9.66 -9.09
N SER A 117 18.40 -10.47 -9.41
CA SER A 117 18.63 -11.78 -8.78
C SER A 117 18.94 -11.72 -7.29
N GLU A 118 19.33 -10.56 -6.77
CA GLU A 118 19.73 -10.36 -5.38
C GLU A 118 18.60 -10.68 -4.38
N VAL A 119 17.34 -10.53 -4.81
CA VAL A 119 16.18 -10.89 -3.97
C VAL A 119 15.98 -12.40 -3.78
N ARG A 120 16.82 -13.22 -4.42
CA ARG A 120 16.87 -14.69 -4.26
C ARG A 120 18.06 -15.16 -3.44
N GLU A 121 18.96 -14.26 -3.05
CA GLU A 121 20.12 -14.62 -2.25
C GLU A 121 19.70 -15.03 -0.83
N ALA A 122 20.37 -16.04 -0.27
CA ALA A 122 20.02 -16.61 1.03
C ALA A 122 20.05 -15.60 2.20
N GLY A 123 20.76 -14.48 2.02
CA GLY A 123 20.87 -13.41 3.00
C GLY A 123 19.87 -12.27 2.85
N PHE A 124 18.95 -12.30 1.87
CA PHE A 124 17.97 -11.24 1.66
C PHE A 124 16.83 -11.34 2.69
N PRO A 125 16.74 -10.41 3.68
CA PRO A 125 15.89 -10.61 4.85
C PRO A 125 14.48 -9.99 4.69
N HIS A 126 14.15 -9.51 3.49
CA HIS A 126 12.97 -8.69 3.22
C HIS A 126 11.94 -9.42 2.38
N ASP A 127 10.66 -9.04 2.52
CA ASP A 127 9.57 -9.49 1.66
C ASP A 127 8.42 -8.48 1.66
N HIS A 128 7.48 -8.53 0.71
CA HIS A 128 6.57 -7.39 0.50
C HIS A 128 5.45 -7.23 1.53
N HIS A 129 5.42 -8.03 2.59
CA HIS A 129 4.61 -7.70 3.78
C HIS A 129 5.09 -6.37 4.42
N GLU A 130 6.38 -6.04 4.29
CA GLU A 130 6.93 -4.74 4.70
C GLU A 130 6.38 -3.60 3.84
N LEU A 131 6.17 -3.82 2.54
CA LEU A 131 5.53 -2.82 1.67
C LEU A 131 4.06 -2.59 2.08
N LEU A 132 3.34 -3.66 2.44
CA LEU A 132 1.99 -3.52 2.99
C LEU A 132 2.00 -2.70 4.30
N ALA A 133 3.01 -2.88 5.16
CA ALA A 133 3.17 -2.07 6.37
C ALA A 133 3.38 -0.57 6.05
N LEU A 134 4.14 -0.23 5.00
CA LEU A 134 4.31 1.16 4.54
C LEU A 134 3.03 1.76 3.93
N ILE A 135 2.11 0.92 3.47
CA ILE A 135 0.82 1.38 2.93
C ILE A 135 -0.14 1.74 4.06
N ALA A 136 -0.02 1.13 5.23
CA ALA A 136 -0.89 1.38 6.38
C ALA A 136 -1.01 2.89 6.72
N PRO A 137 -2.20 3.41 7.06
CA PRO A 137 -3.51 2.75 7.10
C PRO A 137 -4.31 2.83 5.79
N ARG A 138 -3.66 3.16 4.65
CA ARG A 138 -4.35 3.40 3.37
C ARG A 138 -4.92 2.10 2.81
N ALA A 139 -6.01 2.21 2.06
CA ALA A 139 -6.78 1.05 1.66
C ALA A 139 -6.00 0.19 0.66
N PHE A 140 -5.83 -1.10 0.94
CA PHE A 140 -5.18 -2.06 0.05
C PHE A 140 -6.01 -3.34 -0.12
N LEU A 141 -6.27 -3.71 -1.37
CA LEU A 141 -6.89 -4.98 -1.75
C LEU A 141 -5.93 -5.80 -2.60
N LEU A 142 -5.62 -7.01 -2.15
CA LEU A 142 -5.00 -8.04 -2.98
C LEU A 142 -6.12 -8.83 -3.68
N ILE A 143 -6.05 -8.94 -5.01
CA ILE A 143 -6.91 -9.84 -5.79
C ILE A 143 -6.07 -11.02 -6.27
N GLY A 144 -6.49 -12.23 -5.89
CA GLY A 144 -5.87 -13.48 -6.32
C GLY A 144 -6.81 -14.33 -7.18
N GLY A 145 -6.23 -15.14 -8.04
CA GLY A 145 -6.87 -16.10 -8.94
C GLY A 145 -6.27 -17.50 -8.83
N ASN A 146 -5.38 -17.74 -7.86
CA ASN A 146 -4.56 -18.94 -7.68
C ASN A 146 -3.49 -19.17 -8.76
N SER A 147 -3.08 -18.11 -9.47
CA SER A 147 -1.89 -18.16 -10.33
C SER A 147 -0.68 -17.60 -9.57
N ALA A 148 -0.53 -16.28 -9.52
CA ALA A 148 0.51 -15.63 -8.72
C ALA A 148 0.05 -15.45 -7.27
N ASP A 149 -1.21 -15.07 -7.04
CA ASP A 149 -1.79 -14.78 -5.73
C ASP A 149 -3.02 -15.63 -5.43
N GLY A 150 -3.39 -15.75 -4.16
CA GLY A 150 -4.56 -16.52 -3.73
C GLY A 150 -4.54 -16.71 -2.22
N ASP A 151 -5.14 -17.80 -1.72
CA ASP A 151 -5.19 -18.07 -0.27
C ASP A 151 -3.78 -18.20 0.35
N LYS A 152 -2.80 -18.64 -0.46
CA LYS A 152 -1.36 -18.68 -0.10
C LYS A 152 -0.78 -17.30 0.26
N SER A 153 -1.42 -16.22 -0.17
CA SER A 153 -1.02 -14.84 0.09
C SER A 153 -1.49 -14.32 1.46
N LEU A 154 -2.39 -15.04 2.16
CA LEU A 154 -2.92 -14.61 3.46
C LEU A 154 -1.86 -14.29 4.53
N PRO A 155 -0.74 -15.04 4.67
CA PRO A 155 0.29 -14.71 5.66
C PRO A 155 0.87 -13.29 5.50
N TYR A 156 1.03 -12.81 4.27
CA TYR A 156 1.53 -11.47 3.97
C TYR A 156 0.58 -10.38 4.50
N LEU A 157 -0.72 -10.55 4.26
CA LEU A 157 -1.73 -9.61 4.75
C LEU A 157 -1.85 -9.67 6.27
N ARG A 158 -1.78 -10.86 6.87
CA ARG A 158 -1.82 -11.02 8.33
C ARG A 158 -0.65 -10.30 9.00
N SER A 159 0.55 -10.40 8.45
CA SER A 159 1.72 -9.71 8.99
C SER A 159 1.57 -8.19 8.96
N ALA A 160 0.89 -7.63 7.96
CA ALA A 160 0.64 -6.19 7.87
C ALA A 160 -0.59 -5.75 8.68
N TRP A 161 -1.53 -6.65 8.97
CA TRP A 161 -2.77 -6.36 9.69
C TRP A 161 -2.50 -5.74 11.06
N ASP A 162 -1.53 -6.27 11.80
CA ASP A 162 -1.17 -5.75 13.13
C ASP A 162 -0.65 -4.31 13.05
N ILE A 163 0.07 -3.96 11.98
CA ILE A 163 0.51 -2.59 11.72
C ILE A 163 -0.68 -1.67 11.43
N TYR A 164 -1.62 -2.10 10.59
CA TYR A 164 -2.84 -1.33 10.33
C TYR A 164 -3.62 -1.02 11.61
N ARG A 165 -3.70 -1.99 12.54
CA ARG A 165 -4.39 -1.82 13.83
C ARG A 165 -3.75 -0.81 14.77
N LEU A 166 -2.49 -0.43 14.55
CA LEU A 166 -1.86 0.66 15.31
C LEU A 166 -2.44 2.04 14.93
N PHE A 167 -3.05 2.15 13.75
CA PHE A 167 -3.55 3.42 13.21
C PHE A 167 -5.07 3.53 13.18
N THR A 168 -5.80 2.40 13.13
CA THR A 168 -7.27 2.37 12.99
C THR A 168 -7.88 1.09 13.54
N ASP A 169 -9.06 1.21 14.16
CA ASP A 169 -9.90 0.06 14.55
C ASP A 169 -10.64 -0.58 13.36
N GLN A 170 -10.58 0.05 12.18
CA GLN A 170 -11.19 -0.43 10.94
C GLN A 170 -10.13 -0.57 9.83
N PRO A 171 -9.25 -1.59 9.89
CA PRO A 171 -8.24 -1.82 8.85
C PRO A 171 -8.85 -2.01 7.46
N ALA A 172 -8.43 -1.16 6.52
CA ALA A 172 -8.78 -1.26 5.10
C ALA A 172 -7.77 -2.14 4.34
N LEU A 173 -7.56 -3.38 4.80
CA LEU A 173 -6.64 -4.34 4.19
C LEU A 173 -7.43 -5.60 3.84
N GLY A 174 -7.34 -6.10 2.61
CA GLY A 174 -8.16 -7.25 2.20
C GLY A 174 -7.50 -8.14 1.17
N LEU A 175 -7.87 -9.43 1.18
CA LEU A 175 -7.64 -10.37 0.11
C LEU A 175 -8.99 -10.84 -0.41
N TRP A 176 -9.16 -10.82 -1.73
CA TRP A 176 -10.28 -11.48 -2.39
C TRP A 176 -9.75 -12.43 -3.47
N ASN A 177 -10.17 -13.69 -3.42
CA ASN A 177 -9.66 -14.75 -4.29
C ASN A 177 -10.78 -15.31 -5.17
N HIS A 178 -10.71 -15.04 -6.48
CA HIS A 178 -11.70 -15.52 -7.46
C HIS A 178 -11.40 -16.92 -8.00
N ARG A 179 -10.18 -17.44 -7.80
CA ARG A 179 -9.77 -18.81 -8.18
C ARG A 179 -9.87 -19.15 -9.68
N GLN A 180 -9.89 -18.17 -10.57
CA GLN A 180 -10.05 -18.37 -12.04
C GLN A 180 -8.73 -18.13 -12.81
N GLY A 181 -7.58 -18.41 -12.19
CA GLY A 181 -6.26 -18.29 -12.80
C GLY A 181 -5.81 -16.85 -13.02
N HIS A 182 -4.90 -16.65 -13.97
CA HIS A 182 -4.30 -15.36 -14.30
C HIS A 182 -5.23 -14.51 -15.19
N THR A 183 -6.41 -14.18 -14.67
CA THR A 183 -7.46 -13.45 -15.39
C THR A 183 -8.03 -12.32 -14.53
N VAL A 184 -8.83 -11.45 -15.15
CA VAL A 184 -9.64 -10.44 -14.44
C VAL A 184 -11.11 -10.69 -14.80
N PRO A 185 -11.77 -11.65 -14.12
CA PRO A 185 -13.17 -11.95 -14.39
C PRO A 185 -14.11 -10.82 -13.95
N THR A 186 -15.37 -10.88 -14.38
CA THR A 186 -16.36 -9.81 -14.12
C THR A 186 -16.59 -9.54 -12.63
N ASP A 187 -16.54 -10.57 -11.80
CA ASP A 187 -16.61 -10.44 -10.34
C ASP A 187 -15.37 -9.72 -9.78
N ALA A 188 -14.17 -9.94 -10.35
CA ALA A 188 -12.98 -9.17 -10.00
C ALA A 188 -13.12 -7.69 -10.40
N GLU A 189 -13.64 -7.40 -11.60
CA GLU A 189 -13.92 -6.02 -12.02
C GLU A 189 -14.91 -5.32 -11.10
N GLN A 190 -15.94 -6.05 -10.63
CA GLN A 190 -16.89 -5.54 -9.66
C GLN A 190 -16.21 -5.20 -8.32
N ARG A 191 -15.37 -6.09 -7.78
CA ARG A 191 -14.63 -5.83 -6.54
C ARG A 191 -13.68 -4.65 -6.63
N ILE A 192 -13.03 -4.46 -7.78
CA ILE A 192 -12.18 -3.28 -8.05
C ILE A 192 -13.02 -2.00 -7.95
N ALA A 193 -14.17 -1.97 -8.61
CA ALA A 193 -15.05 -0.82 -8.60
C ALA A 193 -15.59 -0.53 -7.18
N GLU A 194 -16.06 -1.55 -6.47
CA GLU A 194 -16.55 -1.42 -5.10
C GLU A 194 -15.47 -0.90 -4.15
N TRP A 195 -14.23 -1.37 -4.27
CA TRP A 195 -13.11 -0.90 -3.44
C TRP A 195 -12.86 0.59 -3.63
N PHE A 196 -12.78 1.05 -4.88
CA PHE A 196 -12.61 2.46 -5.16
C PHE A 196 -13.81 3.30 -4.73
N ASP A 197 -15.05 2.84 -4.95
CA ASP A 197 -16.23 3.59 -4.53
C ASP A 197 -16.28 3.74 -3.00
N VAL A 198 -15.88 2.74 -2.24
CA VAL A 198 -15.80 2.84 -0.77
C VAL A 198 -14.72 3.83 -0.34
N TYR A 199 -13.49 3.67 -0.83
CA TYR A 199 -12.34 4.39 -0.28
C TYR A 199 -11.97 5.70 -1.00
N LEU A 200 -12.61 6.00 -2.14
CA LEU A 200 -12.42 7.22 -2.93
C LEU A 200 -13.74 7.98 -3.20
N SER A 201 -14.86 7.61 -2.57
CA SER A 201 -16.10 8.39 -2.68
C SER A 201 -15.99 9.74 -1.96
N ARG A 202 -16.86 10.66 -2.39
CA ARG A 202 -16.99 12.02 -1.81
C ARG A 202 -17.67 12.05 -0.44
N VAL A 203 -17.99 10.91 0.16
CA VAL A 203 -18.65 10.90 1.47
C VAL A 203 -17.70 11.56 2.45
N ALA A 204 -18.12 12.71 2.97
CA ALA A 204 -17.37 13.49 3.95
C ALA A 204 -16.85 12.54 5.01
N VAL A 205 -15.53 12.39 5.09
CA VAL A 205 -14.86 11.82 6.25
C VAL A 205 -15.09 12.81 7.39
N GLY A 206 -16.30 12.78 7.94
CA GLY A 206 -16.62 13.42 9.20
C GLY A 206 -15.82 12.73 10.29
N ALA A 207 -14.93 13.49 10.91
CA ALA A 207 -14.36 13.21 12.22
C ALA A 207 -13.43 11.99 12.34
N PHE A 208 -12.30 11.99 11.64
CA PHE A 208 -11.08 11.57 12.35
C PHE A 208 -10.61 12.77 13.19
N LYS A 209 -11.03 12.80 14.47
CA LYS A 209 -10.42 13.70 15.44
C LYS A 209 -8.95 13.31 15.53
N GLU A 210 -8.04 14.22 15.17
CA GLU A 210 -6.67 14.19 15.67
C GLU A 210 -6.74 14.09 17.20
N GLN A 211 -6.55 12.90 17.76
CA GLN A 211 -6.12 12.80 19.14
C GLN A 211 -4.67 13.28 19.18
N ARG A 212 -4.50 14.61 19.31
CA ARG A 212 -3.24 15.17 19.80
C ARG A 212 -2.92 14.48 21.11
N ILE A 213 -1.81 13.74 21.11
CA ILE A 213 -1.23 13.13 22.31
C ILE A 213 -1.16 14.22 23.38
N GLY A 214 -2.02 14.12 24.39
CA GLY A 214 -2.11 15.08 25.47
C GLY A 214 -0.75 15.16 26.18
N LYS A 215 -0.27 16.39 26.40
CA LYS A 215 0.93 16.64 27.22
C LYS A 215 0.80 15.90 28.54
N VAL A 216 1.76 15.01 28.81
CA VAL A 216 1.92 14.36 30.12
C VAL A 216 2.11 15.46 31.16
N SER A 217 1.10 15.66 32.00
CA SER A 217 1.17 16.58 33.14
C SER A 217 2.11 15.97 34.17
N LYS A 218 3.25 16.63 34.41
CA LYS A 218 4.16 16.29 35.51
C LYS A 218 3.42 16.50 36.83
N LYS A 219 2.92 15.42 37.45
CA LYS A 219 2.50 15.46 38.86
C LYS A 219 3.74 15.73 39.72
N LYS A 220 3.69 16.81 40.52
CA LYS A 220 4.67 17.12 41.55
C LYS A 220 4.64 16.05 42.65
N PRO A 221 5.77 15.77 43.34
CA PRO A 221 5.79 14.84 44.45
C PRO A 221 4.95 15.39 45.61
N HIS A 222 4.18 14.51 46.25
CA HIS A 222 3.49 14.77 47.51
C HIS A 222 4.51 15.16 48.58
N GLN A 223 4.32 16.31 49.22
CA GLN A 223 4.96 16.63 50.50
C GLN A 223 4.16 15.95 51.61
N ASP A 224 4.81 15.06 52.36
CA ASP A 224 4.33 14.59 53.64
C ASP A 224 4.26 15.76 54.63
N ARG A 225 3.06 15.99 55.17
CA ARG A 225 2.84 16.71 56.41
C ARG A 225 1.94 15.84 57.27
N THR A 226 2.53 15.13 58.21
CA THR A 226 1.83 14.70 59.41
C THR A 226 2.38 15.57 60.54
N ASP A 227 1.54 16.49 61.03
CA ASP A 227 1.76 17.14 62.30
C ASP A 227 0.46 17.02 63.11
N GLN A 228 0.60 16.24 64.18
CA GLN A 228 0.02 16.36 65.51
C GLN A 228 -1.44 16.81 65.71
N GLY A 229 -2.14 15.99 66.51
CA GLY A 229 -3.07 16.50 67.51
C GLY A 229 -4.23 15.57 67.83
N ALA A 230 -4.12 14.80 68.92
CA ALA A 230 -5.18 14.67 69.91
C ALA A 230 -4.70 13.83 71.10
N ALA A 231 -4.53 14.51 72.23
CA ALA A 231 -4.34 13.93 73.54
C ALA A 231 -5.58 13.14 73.98
N HIS A 232 -5.38 11.99 74.62
CA HIS A 232 -6.36 11.40 75.52
C HIS A 232 -5.67 11.04 76.84
N SER A 233 -6.21 11.62 77.90
CA SER A 233 -5.88 11.40 79.31
C SER A 233 -6.57 10.13 79.85
N LEU A 234 -5.79 9.23 80.44
CA LEU A 234 -6.12 8.24 81.47
C LEU A 234 -4.76 7.98 82.16
N GLY A 235 -4.52 8.11 83.46
CA GLY A 235 -5.30 7.72 84.65
C GLY A 235 -4.44 6.72 85.45
N ASP A 236 -3.98 7.14 86.63
CA ASP A 236 -3.54 6.39 87.83
C ASP A 236 -2.31 5.45 87.80
N ASN A 237 -1.20 5.92 88.39
CA ASN A 237 -0.64 5.52 89.71
C ASN A 237 0.75 6.12 89.95
#